data_AF-A0A7L2YNX7-F1
#
_entry.id   AF-A0A7L2YNX7-F1
#
_cell.length_a   1.000
_cell.length_b   1.000
_cell.length_c   1.000
_cell.angle_alpha   90.00
_cell.angle_beta   90.00
_cell.angle_gamma   90.00
#
_symmetry.space_group_name_H-M   'P 1'
#
loop_
_entity.id
_entity.type
_entity.pdbx_description
1 polymer ?
#
loop_
_entity_poly.entity_id
_entity_poly.type
_entity_poly.pdbx_seq_one_letter_code
_entity_poly.pdbx_strand_id
1 'polypeptide(L)'
;ALINGLSKIPTRQKKTVYLCQLLIRIQKGKNLESHFENDQRISPLESALSFWTLLEKEEIKVEKLHEDIHRLIQIQIIAVHMEKGYFKEAAEALERLFTDSETDKPLRMKLATVIKSKDPYVPLLQSFSYNLLISKIKSYIELFMAEKETNFLLQAARKQAESVGVGAAALQDLTVNVDETLKWDLRTKQRCVLNTVLPRDGLGQ
;
A
#
# COMPACT_ATOMS: atom_id res chain seq x y z
N ALA A 1 -11.99 0.19 -9.75
CA ALA A 1 -13.36 0.61 -10.16
C ALA A 1 -13.44 2.13 -10.34
N LEU A 2 -13.35 2.93 -9.27
CA LEU A 2 -13.54 4.39 -9.36
C LEU A 2 -12.52 5.12 -10.25
N ILE A 3 -11.22 4.81 -10.13
CA ILE A 3 -10.16 5.45 -10.93
C ILE A 3 -10.32 5.14 -12.43
N ASN A 4 -10.74 3.92 -12.76
CA ASN A 4 -10.94 3.47 -14.15
C ASN A 4 -12.15 4.14 -14.81
N GLY A 5 -13.07 4.73 -14.03
CA GLY A 5 -14.20 5.51 -14.53
C GLY A 5 -13.87 6.95 -14.88
N LEU A 6 -12.63 7.41 -14.61
CA LEU A 6 -12.16 8.75 -14.95
C LEU A 6 -11.46 8.73 -16.31
N SER A 7 -11.91 9.56 -17.26
CA SER A 7 -11.24 9.71 -18.57
C SER A 7 -9.85 10.36 -18.46
N LYS A 8 -9.61 11.12 -17.38
CA LYS A 8 -8.31 11.69 -17.01
C LYS A 8 -8.26 11.86 -15.49
N ILE A 9 -7.13 11.50 -14.88
CA ILE A 9 -6.92 11.74 -13.44
C ILE A 9 -6.77 13.26 -13.23
N PRO A 10 -7.63 13.91 -12.43
CA PRO A 10 -7.50 15.32 -12.09
C PRO A 10 -6.15 15.59 -11.42
N THR A 11 -5.50 16.70 -11.73
CA THR A 11 -4.17 17.05 -11.16
C THR A 11 -4.16 16.98 -9.64
N ARG A 12 -5.21 17.49 -8.98
CA ARG A 12 -5.39 17.44 -7.51
C ARG A 12 -5.48 16.02 -6.94
N GLN A 13 -5.87 15.05 -7.76
CA GLN A 13 -6.07 13.66 -7.33
C GLN A 13 -4.88 12.75 -7.66
N LYS A 14 -3.94 13.19 -8.51
CA LYS A 14 -2.77 12.41 -8.94
C LYS A 14 -2.00 11.81 -7.78
N LYS A 15 -1.62 12.61 -6.77
CA LYS A 15 -0.91 12.12 -5.59
C LYS A 15 -1.67 11.01 -4.85
N THR A 16 -3.00 11.13 -4.76
CA THR A 16 -3.85 10.07 -4.16
C THR A 16 -3.78 8.79 -4.96
N VAL A 17 -3.89 8.90 -6.28
CA VAL A 17 -3.83 7.73 -7.16
C VAL A 17 -2.47 7.07 -7.07
N TYR A 18 -1.38 7.85 -7.17
CA TYR A 18 -0.02 7.32 -7.06
C TYR A 18 0.24 6.66 -5.70
N LEU A 19 -0.20 7.28 -4.60
CA LEU A 19 -0.10 6.66 -3.28
C LEU A 19 -0.89 5.35 -3.21
N CYS A 20 -2.14 5.30 -3.67
CA CYS A 20 -2.89 4.03 -3.70
C CYS A 20 -2.19 2.96 -4.55
N GLN A 21 -1.66 3.33 -5.72
CA GLN A 21 -0.94 2.41 -6.59
C GLN A 21 0.35 1.89 -5.94
N LEU A 22 1.10 2.77 -5.25
CA LEU A 22 2.26 2.41 -4.44
C LEU A 22 1.87 1.40 -3.35
N LEU A 23 0.86 1.71 -2.54
CA LEU A 23 0.51 0.90 -1.37
C LEU A 23 0.10 -0.52 -1.72
N ILE A 24 -0.67 -0.72 -2.80
CA ILE A 24 -1.07 -2.05 -3.24
C ILE A 24 0.15 -2.88 -3.68
N ARG A 25 1.10 -2.25 -4.37
CA ARG A 25 2.33 -2.89 -4.83
C ARG A 25 3.28 -3.21 -3.70
N ILE A 26 3.42 -2.31 -2.73
CA ILE A 26 4.13 -2.56 -1.49
C ILE A 26 3.44 -3.72 -0.76
N GLN A 27 2.13 -3.71 -0.54
CA GLN A 27 1.45 -4.83 0.11
C GLN A 27 1.73 -6.20 -0.57
N LYS A 28 1.85 -6.22 -1.90
CA LYS A 28 2.19 -7.42 -2.69
C LYS A 28 3.70 -7.60 -2.92
N GLY A 29 4.54 -6.78 -2.31
CA GLY A 29 5.97 -6.65 -2.62
C GLY A 29 6.77 -7.94 -2.50
N LYS A 30 6.38 -8.84 -1.58
CA LYS A 30 7.03 -10.14 -1.40
C LYS A 30 6.47 -11.26 -2.30
N ASN A 31 5.38 -11.02 -3.01
CA ASN A 31 4.75 -11.99 -3.89
C ASN A 31 5.21 -11.76 -5.34
N LEU A 32 6.31 -12.41 -5.72
CA LEU A 32 6.91 -12.26 -7.05
C LEU A 32 6.05 -12.81 -8.20
N GLU A 33 5.02 -13.61 -7.89
CA GLU A 33 4.01 -14.07 -8.86
C GLU A 33 2.94 -13.01 -9.16
N SER A 34 2.97 -11.85 -8.49
CA SER A 34 2.04 -10.75 -8.76
C SER A 34 2.62 -9.82 -9.81
N HIS A 35 1.85 -9.57 -10.87
CA HIS A 35 2.27 -8.69 -11.96
C HIS A 35 1.35 -7.48 -12.05
N PHE A 36 1.96 -6.30 -12.07
CA PHE A 36 1.26 -5.00 -12.17
C PHE A 36 1.51 -4.29 -13.49
N GLU A 37 2.60 -4.65 -14.17
CA GLU A 37 3.00 -4.09 -15.47
C GLU A 37 2.78 -5.12 -16.58
N ASN A 38 2.78 -4.65 -17.83
CA ASN A 38 2.70 -5.55 -18.99
C ASN A 38 3.93 -6.46 -19.08
N ASP A 39 5.12 -5.92 -18.80
CA ASP A 39 6.34 -6.72 -18.70
C ASP A 39 6.32 -7.52 -17.39
N GLN A 40 6.10 -8.83 -17.53
CA GLN A 40 6.00 -9.76 -16.39
C GLN A 40 7.30 -9.88 -15.60
N ARG A 41 8.44 -9.43 -16.14
CA ARG A 41 9.73 -9.41 -15.42
C ARG A 41 9.79 -8.32 -14.35
N ILE A 42 8.91 -7.33 -14.42
CA ILE A 42 8.85 -6.24 -13.45
C ILE A 42 8.12 -6.75 -12.20
N SER A 43 8.86 -6.87 -11.10
CA SER A 43 8.32 -7.26 -9.81
C SER A 43 7.37 -6.18 -9.23
N PRO A 44 6.50 -6.54 -8.27
CA PRO A 44 5.67 -5.55 -7.58
C PRO A 44 6.46 -4.38 -7.00
N LEU A 45 7.66 -4.61 -6.46
CA LEU A 45 8.48 -3.56 -5.87
C LEU A 45 9.17 -2.65 -6.92
N GLU A 46 9.59 -3.18 -8.07
CA GLU A 46 10.06 -2.35 -9.20
C GLU A 46 8.94 -1.43 -9.71
N SER A 47 7.74 -1.99 -9.83
CA SER A 47 6.55 -1.20 -10.16
C SER A 47 6.22 -0.18 -9.05
N ALA A 48 6.39 -0.54 -7.76
CA ALA A 48 6.21 0.39 -6.64
C ALA A 48 7.18 1.57 -6.71
N LEU A 49 8.44 1.31 -7.04
CA LEU A 49 9.47 2.34 -7.21
C LEU A 49 9.07 3.37 -8.26
N SER A 50 8.49 2.93 -9.38
CA SER A 50 8.00 3.82 -10.43
C SER A 50 6.94 4.80 -9.91
N PHE A 51 5.99 4.33 -9.09
CA PHE A 51 4.99 5.19 -8.45
C PHE A 51 5.58 6.08 -7.36
N TRP A 52 6.61 5.61 -6.65
CA TRP A 52 7.33 6.44 -5.69
C TRP A 52 8.00 7.63 -6.39
N THR A 53 8.70 7.40 -7.50
CA THR A 53 9.29 8.47 -8.32
C THR A 53 8.26 9.44 -8.88
N LEU A 54 7.05 8.98 -9.19
CA LEU A 54 5.94 9.88 -9.56
C LEU A 54 5.45 10.73 -8.39
N LEU A 55 5.45 10.22 -7.16
CA LEU A 55 5.11 10.99 -5.96
C LEU A 55 6.18 12.03 -5.64
N GLU A 56 7.46 11.65 -5.70
CA GLU A 56 8.60 12.56 -5.49
C GLU A 56 8.52 13.79 -6.42
N LYS A 57 8.16 13.57 -7.70
CA LYS A 57 7.99 14.66 -8.68
C LYS A 57 6.83 15.62 -8.39
N GLU A 58 5.83 15.17 -7.64
CA GLU A 58 4.67 15.99 -7.28
C GLU A 58 4.88 16.73 -5.94
N GLU A 59 5.98 16.47 -5.23
CA GLU A 59 6.28 17.08 -3.93
C GLU A 59 7.41 18.11 -4.01
N ILE A 60 7.22 19.23 -3.30
CA ILE A 60 8.15 20.36 -3.32
C ILE A 60 9.17 20.23 -2.18
N LYS A 61 8.86 19.54 -1.07
CA LYS A 61 9.75 19.36 0.09
C LYS A 61 9.38 18.13 0.95
N VAL A 62 10.12 17.02 0.82
CA VAL A 62 10.44 16.07 1.93
C VAL A 62 11.71 15.24 1.58
N GLU A 63 12.82 15.92 1.28
CA GLU A 63 14.04 15.31 0.69
C GLU A 63 14.50 14.02 1.39
N LYS A 64 14.71 14.04 2.71
CA LYS A 64 15.29 12.89 3.42
C LYS A 64 14.35 11.67 3.53
N LEU A 65 13.06 11.87 3.79
CA LEU A 65 12.12 10.74 3.89
C LEU A 65 11.90 10.10 2.51
N HIS A 66 11.89 10.92 1.46
CA HIS A 66 11.85 10.45 0.07
C HIS A 66 13.05 9.60 -0.27
N GLU A 67 14.26 10.11 -0.04
CA GLU A 67 15.51 9.38 -0.25
C GLU A 67 15.56 8.06 0.54
N ASP A 68 15.17 8.08 1.82
CA ASP A 68 15.11 6.90 2.69
C ASP A 68 14.19 5.82 2.08
N ILE A 69 12.97 6.19 1.69
CA ILE A 69 11.99 5.24 1.13
C ILE A 69 12.45 4.75 -0.24
N HIS A 70 12.93 5.64 -1.10
CA HIS A 70 13.43 5.29 -2.44
C HIS A 70 14.53 4.22 -2.34
N ARG A 71 15.51 4.48 -1.48
CA ARG A 71 16.62 3.55 -1.22
C ARG A 71 16.15 2.24 -0.60
N LEU A 72 15.21 2.29 0.34
CA LEU A 72 14.64 1.09 0.95
C LEU A 72 13.91 0.21 -0.09
N ILE A 73 13.16 0.82 -1.02
CA ILE A 73 12.51 0.07 -2.10
C ILE A 73 13.56 -0.59 -3.00
N GLN A 74 14.59 0.14 -3.44
CA GLN A 74 15.68 -0.41 -4.26
C GLN A 74 16.36 -1.62 -3.60
N ILE A 75 16.71 -1.51 -2.31
CA ILE A 75 17.33 -2.61 -1.57
C ILE A 75 16.36 -3.79 -1.43
N GLN A 76 15.08 -3.53 -1.15
CA GLN A 76 14.09 -4.59 -0.96
C GLN A 76 13.72 -5.32 -2.25
N ILE A 77 13.82 -4.69 -3.42
CA ILE A 77 13.70 -5.37 -4.71
C ILE A 77 14.71 -6.52 -4.78
N ILE A 78 15.98 -6.25 -4.44
CA ILE A 78 17.02 -7.28 -4.42
C ILE A 78 16.79 -8.28 -3.28
N ALA A 79 16.50 -7.80 -2.07
CA ALA A 79 16.34 -8.64 -0.89
C ALA A 79 15.26 -9.72 -1.09
N VAL A 80 14.11 -9.37 -1.66
CA VAL A 80 13.01 -10.33 -1.86
C VAL A 80 13.39 -11.43 -2.86
N HIS A 81 14.09 -11.10 -3.94
CA HIS A 81 14.58 -12.11 -4.88
C HIS A 81 15.64 -13.01 -4.22
N MET A 82 16.55 -12.43 -3.43
CA MET A 82 17.57 -13.17 -2.68
C MET A 82 16.96 -14.12 -1.64
N GLU A 83 15.96 -13.68 -0.87
CA GLU A 83 15.21 -14.49 0.11
C GLU A 83 14.52 -15.70 -0.55
N LYS A 84 14.15 -15.59 -1.83
CA LYS A 84 13.52 -16.67 -2.63
C LYS A 84 14.52 -17.56 -3.36
N GLY A 85 15.82 -17.23 -3.33
CA GLY A 85 16.86 -17.94 -4.09
C GLY A 85 16.88 -17.60 -5.58
N TYR A 86 16.18 -16.57 -6.02
CA TYR A 86 16.09 -16.12 -7.42
C TYR A 86 17.25 -15.18 -7.76
N PHE A 87 18.48 -15.71 -7.70
CA PHE A 87 19.71 -14.92 -7.83
C PHE A 87 19.90 -14.31 -9.23
N LYS A 88 19.43 -15.02 -10.28
CA LYS A 88 19.54 -14.54 -11.66
C LYS A 88 18.60 -13.35 -11.87
N GLU A 89 17.37 -13.49 -11.40
CA GLU A 89 16.33 -12.47 -11.44
C GLU A 89 16.75 -11.25 -10.61
N ALA A 90 17.40 -11.47 -9.46
CA ALA A 90 17.98 -10.40 -8.65
C ALA A 90 19.06 -9.61 -9.44
N ALA A 91 19.93 -10.30 -10.18
CA ALA A 91 20.93 -9.65 -11.03
C ALA A 91 20.29 -8.86 -12.17
N GLU A 92 19.28 -9.43 -12.84
CA GLU A 92 18.55 -8.74 -13.90
C GLU A 92 17.78 -7.51 -13.37
N ALA A 93 17.19 -7.61 -12.18
CA ALA A 93 16.54 -6.48 -11.50
C ALA A 93 17.55 -5.39 -11.12
N LEU A 94 18.75 -5.76 -10.67
CA LEU A 94 19.82 -4.80 -10.37
C LEU A 94 20.20 -3.98 -11.61
N GLU A 95 20.34 -4.63 -12.76
CA GLU A 95 20.68 -3.94 -14.02
C GLU A 95 19.55 -3.00 -14.48
N ARG A 96 18.28 -3.39 -14.30
CA ARG A 96 17.14 -2.50 -14.59
C ARG A 96 17.04 -1.32 -13.64
N LEU A 97 17.39 -1.50 -12.36
CA LEU A 97 17.33 -0.46 -11.34
C LEU A 97 18.34 0.65 -11.53
N PHE A 98 19.55 0.31 -11.99
CA PHE A 98 20.69 1.21 -12.02
C PHE A 98 21.25 1.35 -13.43
N THR A 99 20.47 1.94 -14.33
CA THR A 99 20.90 2.32 -15.68
C THR A 99 21.83 3.54 -15.62
N ASP A 100 23.13 3.32 -15.84
CA ASP A 100 24.25 4.28 -16.01
C ASP A 100 24.32 5.54 -15.12
N SER A 101 23.54 5.58 -14.03
CA SER A 101 23.56 6.65 -13.03
C SER A 101 24.82 6.58 -12.18
N GLU A 102 25.70 7.58 -12.32
CA GLU A 102 26.94 7.71 -11.54
C GLU A 102 26.68 7.82 -10.03
N THR A 103 25.57 8.45 -9.62
CA THR A 103 25.22 8.69 -8.21
C THR A 103 24.88 7.42 -7.45
N ASP A 104 24.39 6.40 -8.15
CA ASP A 104 23.94 5.15 -7.53
C ASP A 104 24.98 4.04 -7.53
N LYS A 105 26.17 4.30 -8.11
CA LYS A 105 27.28 3.33 -8.19
C LYS A 105 27.62 2.67 -6.85
N PRO A 106 27.72 3.38 -5.71
CA PRO A 106 28.08 2.74 -4.44
C PRO A 106 27.05 1.72 -3.97
N LEU A 107 25.75 2.01 -4.13
CA LEU A 107 24.68 1.10 -3.75
C LEU A 107 24.61 -0.09 -4.71
N ARG A 108 24.71 0.16 -6.02
CA ARG A 108 24.76 -0.88 -7.06
C ARG A 108 25.89 -1.88 -6.79
N MET A 109 27.11 -1.40 -6.54
CA MET A 109 28.27 -2.28 -6.27
C MET A 109 28.07 -3.14 -5.02
N LYS A 110 27.51 -2.56 -3.95
CA LYS A 110 27.20 -3.30 -2.72
C LYS A 110 26.17 -4.40 -3.00
N LEU A 111 25.08 -4.08 -3.69
CA LEU A 111 24.03 -5.06 -4.02
C LEU A 111 24.54 -6.14 -4.99
N ALA A 112 25.37 -5.79 -5.97
CA ALA A 112 26.03 -6.76 -6.85
C ALA A 112 26.90 -7.76 -6.06
N THR A 113 27.60 -7.28 -5.04
CA THR A 113 28.43 -8.11 -4.15
C THR A 113 27.56 -9.09 -3.35
N VAL A 114 26.43 -8.62 -2.85
CA VAL A 114 25.44 -9.45 -2.13
C VAL A 114 24.84 -10.52 -3.04
N ILE A 115 24.47 -10.16 -4.27
CA ILE A 115 23.96 -11.14 -5.25
C ILE A 115 25.02 -12.20 -5.57
N LYS A 116 26.28 -11.78 -5.74
CA LYS A 116 27.40 -12.69 -5.99
C LYS A 116 27.67 -13.64 -4.82
N SER A 117 27.52 -13.17 -3.57
CA SER A 117 27.68 -14.03 -2.40
C SER A 117 26.54 -15.04 -2.23
N LYS A 118 25.39 -14.83 -2.88
CA LYS A 118 24.18 -15.67 -2.78
C LYS A 118 23.68 -15.85 -1.33
N ASP A 119 24.03 -14.91 -0.46
CA ASP A 119 23.64 -14.92 0.95
C ASP A 119 22.61 -13.81 1.21
N PRO A 120 21.34 -14.15 1.50
CA PRO A 120 20.31 -13.17 1.81
C PRO A 120 20.42 -12.59 3.23
N TYR A 121 21.25 -13.15 4.11
CA TYR A 121 21.34 -12.79 5.53
C TYR A 121 22.48 -11.82 5.86
N VAL A 122 23.04 -11.17 4.83
CA VAL A 122 24.08 -10.16 5.02
C VAL A 122 23.56 -8.94 5.81
N PRO A 123 24.42 -8.26 6.60
CA PRO A 123 24.01 -7.12 7.43
C PRO A 123 23.30 -5.99 6.67
N LEU A 124 23.64 -5.78 5.39
CA LEU A 124 22.98 -4.78 4.55
C LEU A 124 21.48 -5.09 4.37
N LEU A 125 21.11 -6.32 4.04
CA LEU A 125 19.71 -6.68 3.81
C LEU A 125 18.92 -6.76 5.13
N GLN A 126 19.58 -7.12 6.23
CA GLN A 126 18.97 -7.15 7.56
C GLN A 126 18.69 -5.75 8.12
N SER A 127 19.63 -4.81 7.97
CA SER A 127 19.47 -3.44 8.46
C SER A 127 18.40 -2.66 7.68
N PHE A 128 18.34 -2.85 6.36
CA PHE A 128 17.35 -2.23 5.49
C PHE A 128 16.11 -3.11 5.32
N SER A 129 15.55 -3.60 6.43
CA SER A 129 14.47 -4.61 6.40
C SER A 129 13.16 -4.15 5.76
N TYR A 130 12.34 -5.11 5.34
CA TYR A 130 10.99 -4.85 4.84
C TYR A 130 10.10 -4.15 5.88
N ASN A 131 10.26 -4.44 7.18
CA ASN A 131 9.53 -3.77 8.24
C ASN A 131 9.90 -2.29 8.36
N LEU A 132 11.19 -1.96 8.15
CA LEU A 132 11.64 -0.57 8.11
C LEU A 132 11.03 0.18 6.93
N LEU A 133 10.95 -0.45 5.75
CA LEU A 133 10.25 0.11 4.58
C LEU A 133 8.78 0.42 4.92
N ILE A 134 8.05 -0.53 5.50
CA ILE A 134 6.66 -0.33 5.91
C ILE A 134 6.53 0.79 6.94
N SER A 135 7.43 0.87 7.92
CA SER A 135 7.43 1.93 8.93
C SER A 135 7.60 3.32 8.30
N LYS A 136 8.57 3.47 7.39
CA LYS A 136 8.82 4.75 6.70
C LYS A 136 7.66 5.16 5.80
N ILE A 137 7.06 4.21 5.08
CA ILE A 137 5.84 4.46 4.29
C ILE A 137 4.69 4.92 5.18
N LYS A 138 4.51 4.33 6.38
CA LYS A 138 3.48 4.80 7.33
C LYS A 138 3.72 6.25 7.75
N SER A 139 4.95 6.62 8.08
CA SER A 139 5.29 8.02 8.40
C SER A 139 4.98 8.96 7.23
N TYR A 140 5.23 8.54 5.99
CA TYR A 140 4.85 9.31 4.80
C TYR A 140 3.32 9.45 4.68
N ILE A 141 2.55 8.37 4.91
CA ILE A 141 1.08 8.41 4.89
C ILE A 141 0.54 9.37 5.95
N GLU A 142 1.13 9.41 7.14
CA GLU A 142 0.71 10.35 8.20
C GLU A 142 0.85 11.80 7.75
N LEU A 143 1.99 12.15 7.13
CA LEU A 143 2.20 13.48 6.53
C LEU A 143 1.19 13.77 5.42
N PHE A 144 0.96 12.80 4.54
CA PHE A 144 0.02 12.91 3.44
C PHE A 144 -1.43 13.11 3.90
N MET A 145 -1.82 12.45 4.99
CA MET A 145 -3.16 12.56 5.56
C MET A 145 -3.34 13.88 6.30
N ALA A 146 -2.31 14.39 6.96
CA ALA A 146 -2.32 15.72 7.59
C ALA A 146 -2.56 16.84 6.55
N GLU A 147 -1.98 16.73 5.35
CA GLU A 147 -2.27 17.67 4.24
C GLU A 147 -3.74 17.63 3.79
N LYS A 148 -4.44 16.50 4.02
CA LYS A 148 -5.78 16.20 3.49
C LYS A 148 -6.90 16.19 4.54
N GLU A 149 -6.63 16.69 5.74
CA GLU A 149 -7.60 16.73 6.84
C GLU A 149 -8.90 17.50 6.46
N THR A 150 -8.87 18.28 5.38
CA THR A 150 -10.01 19.01 4.82
C THR A 150 -10.89 18.23 3.84
N ASN A 151 -10.75 16.90 3.74
CA ASN A 151 -11.60 16.11 2.83
C ASN A 151 -13.09 16.19 3.23
N PHE A 152 -13.91 16.71 2.32
CA PHE A 152 -15.35 16.92 2.53
C PHE A 152 -16.07 15.67 3.04
N LEU A 153 -15.80 14.49 2.48
CA LEU A 153 -16.49 13.25 2.88
C LEU A 153 -16.10 12.85 4.31
N LEU A 154 -14.83 12.97 4.68
CA LEU A 154 -14.37 12.70 6.05
C LEU A 154 -14.97 13.70 7.04
N GLN A 155 -15.03 14.97 6.68
CA GLN A 155 -15.65 16.00 7.53
C GLN A 155 -17.16 15.79 7.69
N ALA A 156 -17.88 15.48 6.61
CA ALA A 156 -19.30 15.20 6.66
C ALA A 156 -19.60 13.95 7.51
N ALA A 157 -18.80 12.88 7.32
CA ALA A 157 -18.92 11.66 8.13
C ALA A 157 -18.59 11.90 9.60
N ARG A 158 -17.54 12.68 9.92
CA ARG A 158 -17.19 13.06 11.30
C ARG A 158 -18.32 13.86 11.94
N LYS A 159 -18.84 14.90 11.27
CA LYS A 159 -19.98 15.68 11.76
C LYS A 159 -21.22 14.82 12.04
N GLN A 160 -21.50 13.86 11.17
CA GLN A 160 -22.61 12.94 11.36
C GLN A 160 -22.37 11.98 12.54
N ALA A 161 -21.15 11.47 12.70
CA ALA A 161 -20.81 10.60 13.83
C ALA A 161 -20.88 11.36 15.17
N GLU A 162 -20.44 12.61 15.19
CA GLU A 162 -20.53 13.50 16.37
C GLU A 162 -21.99 13.84 16.70
N SER A 163 -22.83 14.18 15.71
CA SER A 163 -24.24 14.48 15.95
C SER A 163 -25.03 13.25 16.43
N VAL A 164 -24.75 12.06 15.89
CA VAL A 164 -25.35 10.79 16.33
C VAL A 164 -24.80 10.37 17.70
N GLY A 165 -23.51 10.60 17.97
CA GLY A 165 -22.90 10.32 19.28
C GLY A 165 -23.43 11.24 20.39
N VAL A 166 -23.62 12.52 20.10
CA VAL A 166 -24.29 13.48 20.99
C VAL A 166 -25.78 13.14 21.14
N GLY A 167 -26.44 12.69 20.08
CA GLY A 167 -27.82 12.18 20.14
C GLY A 167 -27.97 10.92 20.99
N ALA A 168 -27.01 10.00 20.92
CA ALA A 168 -26.99 8.77 21.73
C ALA A 168 -26.66 9.04 23.21
N ALA A 169 -25.81 10.03 23.50
CA ALA A 169 -25.56 10.51 24.86
C ALA A 169 -26.79 11.25 25.45
N ALA A 170 -27.46 12.09 24.64
CA ALA A 170 -28.68 12.79 25.04
C ALA A 170 -29.89 11.84 25.23
N LEU A 171 -29.96 10.73 24.47
CA LEU A 171 -30.98 9.69 24.68
C LEU A 171 -30.72 8.84 25.95
N GLN A 172 -29.45 8.63 26.33
CA GLN A 172 -29.13 7.95 27.58
C GLN A 172 -29.47 8.80 28.82
N ASP A 173 -29.36 10.12 28.71
CA ASP A 173 -29.74 11.05 29.78
C ASP A 173 -31.27 11.18 29.96
N LEU A 174 -32.04 10.77 28.94
CA LEU A 174 -33.52 10.66 28.99
C LEU A 174 -34.01 9.29 29.49
N THR A 175 -33.12 8.31 29.67
CA THR A 175 -33.46 6.97 30.17
C THR A 175 -32.58 6.58 31.35
N VAL A 176 -32.62 7.37 32.43
CA VAL A 176 -32.25 6.88 33.77
C VAL A 176 -33.45 7.06 34.70
N ASN A 177 -34.39 6.12 34.58
CA ASN A 177 -35.00 5.40 35.71
C ASN A 177 -36.14 4.54 35.18
N VAL A 178 -35.92 3.23 35.13
CA VAL A 178 -36.67 2.21 35.89
C VAL A 178 -36.18 0.82 35.46
N ASP A 179 -35.52 0.20 36.43
CA ASP A 179 -35.54 -1.23 36.78
C ASP A 179 -34.67 -2.25 36.04
N GLU A 180 -34.00 -3.04 36.87
CA GLU A 180 -33.10 -4.13 36.55
C GLU A 180 -33.88 -5.31 35.97
N THR A 181 -33.41 -5.92 34.87
CA THR A 181 -33.39 -7.40 34.81
C THR A 181 -32.40 -7.93 33.77
N LEU A 182 -31.55 -8.83 34.25
CA LEU A 182 -30.61 -9.70 33.55
C LEU A 182 -31.18 -10.38 32.28
N LYS A 183 -30.41 -10.39 31.17
CA LYS A 183 -29.91 -11.65 30.56
C LYS A 183 -28.98 -11.43 29.36
N TRP A 184 -27.87 -12.15 29.41
CA TRP A 184 -27.02 -12.47 28.26
C TRP A 184 -27.84 -13.21 27.19
N ASP A 185 -27.59 -12.93 25.90
CA ASP A 185 -27.47 -14.04 24.95
C ASP A 185 -26.60 -13.71 23.73
N LEU A 186 -25.78 -14.70 23.39
CA LEU A 186 -24.75 -14.70 22.39
C LEU A 186 -25.23 -15.59 21.25
N ARG A 187 -25.78 -15.04 20.15
CA ARG A 187 -25.87 -15.66 18.81
C ARG A 187 -26.71 -14.81 17.86
N THR A 188 -26.10 -14.35 16.77
CA THR A 188 -26.38 -14.95 15.45
C THR A 188 -25.37 -14.47 14.40
N LYS A 189 -24.62 -15.44 13.86
CA LYS A 189 -24.01 -15.34 12.52
C LYS A 189 -25.11 -15.21 11.47
N GLN A 190 -24.99 -14.25 10.56
CA GLN A 190 -25.61 -14.31 9.22
C GLN A 190 -24.70 -13.54 8.25
N ARG A 191 -23.68 -14.19 7.67
CA ARG A 191 -23.70 -14.84 6.35
C ARG A 191 -24.13 -13.86 5.22
N CYS A 192 -23.20 -13.01 4.77
CA CYS A 192 -23.32 -12.32 3.48
C CYS A 192 -22.54 -13.10 2.41
N VAL A 193 -23.23 -14.07 1.81
CA VAL A 193 -22.93 -14.76 0.53
C VAL A 193 -24.35 -14.98 -0.02
N LEU A 194 -24.78 -14.62 -1.22
CA LEU A 194 -24.24 -14.36 -2.54
C LEU A 194 -25.38 -13.60 -3.28
N ASN A 195 -25.11 -12.95 -4.42
CA ASN A 195 -25.95 -13.18 -5.62
C ASN A 195 -25.29 -12.56 -6.85
N THR A 196 -24.50 -13.38 -7.55
CA THR A 196 -24.28 -13.26 -8.99
C THR A 196 -25.37 -14.05 -9.70
N VAL A 197 -26.17 -13.35 -10.49
CA VAL A 197 -27.16 -13.94 -11.42
C VAL A 197 -26.42 -14.47 -12.65
N LEU A 198 -26.68 -15.72 -13.03
CA LEU A 198 -26.50 -16.23 -14.39
C LEU A 198 -27.82 -16.89 -14.84
N PRO A 199 -28.17 -16.79 -16.14
CA PRO A 199 -29.47 -17.20 -16.65
C PRO A 199 -29.52 -18.71 -16.88
N ARG A 200 -30.71 -19.30 -16.73
CA ARG A 200 -30.96 -20.70 -17.05
C ARG A 200 -31.85 -20.77 -18.29
N ASP A 201 -31.34 -21.50 -19.27
CA ASP A 201 -31.99 -21.88 -20.52
C ASP A 201 -33.37 -22.51 -20.32
N GLY A 202 -34.20 -22.30 -21.34
CA GLY A 202 -35.56 -22.79 -21.41
C GLY A 202 -35.66 -24.29 -21.67
N LEU A 203 -36.84 -24.81 -21.33
CA LEU A 203 -37.42 -26.03 -21.87
C LEU A 203 -38.94 -25.85 -21.83
N GLY A 204 -39.59 -25.98 -22.98
CA GLY A 204 -41.04 -25.86 -23.07
C GLY A 204 -41.59 -26.27 -24.44
N GLN A 205 -41.81 -27.58 -24.55
CA GLN A 205 -42.73 -28.30 -25.46
C GLN A 205 -42.32 -28.50 -26.92
#